data_AF-A0A8S3H809-F1
#
_entry.id   AF-A0A8S3H809-F1
#
_cell.length_a   1.000
_cell.length_b   1.000
_cell.length_c   1.000
_cell.angle_alpha   90.00
_cell.angle_beta   90.00
_cell.angle_gamma   90.00
#
_symmetry.space_group_name_H-M   'P 1'
#
loop_
_entity.id
_entity.type
_entity.pdbx_description
1 polymer ?
#
loop_
_entity_poly.entity_id
_entity_poly.type
_entity_poly.pdbx_seq_one_letter_code
_entity_poly.pdbx_strand_id
1 'polypeptide(L)'
;SMKNQETMQLSNKFSILNTLFFALAAFMQQGVDFIPRSISGRLVAGVWWYFSMILVSSYTANLAAFLTVKRMVTPIESVEDLARQTEIKYGVVRGGSTQTFFEKSDVKLFQRMWTYMQQRDDVFVASNEEGISKVRKSKEYAFLLESTKNEYTNERSPCDTMKIGSNLDSKGYGIATPVGSELREAINIAILEMSEDGTLNNLKKKWWYDRSECHSDTTKVC
;
A
#
# COMPACT_ATOMS: atom_id res chain seq x y z
N SER A 1 -78.84 24.34 -25.63
CA SER A 1 -77.75 25.24 -25.20
C SER A 1 -77.34 24.87 -23.79
N MET A 2 -76.12 24.44 -23.45
CA MET A 2 -74.82 24.80 -24.00
C MET A 2 -73.87 23.59 -23.89
N LYS A 3 -73.46 23.05 -25.04
CA LYS A 3 -72.29 22.18 -25.23
C LYS A 3 -71.40 22.98 -26.19
N ASN A 4 -70.41 23.71 -25.67
CA ASN A 4 -69.24 24.27 -26.37
C ASN A 4 -68.76 25.56 -25.70
N GLN A 5 -67.88 25.41 -24.73
CA GLN A 5 -66.88 26.35 -24.18
C GLN A 5 -66.50 25.70 -22.84
N GLU A 6 -65.30 25.18 -22.57
CA GLU A 6 -63.97 25.63 -22.96
C GLU A 6 -63.00 24.44 -23.02
N THR A 7 -62.65 24.00 -24.22
CA THR A 7 -61.50 23.12 -24.51
C THR A 7 -60.17 23.90 -24.50
N MET A 8 -60.04 24.98 -23.72
CA MET A 8 -58.89 25.89 -23.82
C MET A 8 -58.38 26.41 -22.46
N GLN A 9 -58.21 25.53 -21.49
CA GLN A 9 -57.34 25.77 -20.32
C GLN A 9 -56.64 24.46 -19.93
N LEU A 10 -55.89 23.87 -20.87
CA LEU A 10 -54.87 22.88 -20.51
C LEU A 10 -53.71 23.65 -19.86
N SER A 11 -53.89 24.10 -18.62
CA SER A 11 -52.84 24.77 -17.85
C SER A 11 -51.68 23.79 -17.67
N ASN A 12 -50.71 23.93 -18.55
CA ASN A 12 -49.49 23.15 -18.56
C ASN A 12 -48.69 23.59 -17.32
N LYS A 13 -48.82 22.85 -16.21
CA LYS A 13 -48.03 23.11 -14.98
C LYS A 13 -46.51 22.97 -15.20
N PHE A 14 -46.09 22.50 -16.38
CA PHE A 14 -44.71 22.40 -16.82
C PHE A 14 -44.24 23.73 -17.45
N SER A 15 -43.87 24.69 -16.59
CA SER A 15 -42.93 25.75 -16.97
C SER A 15 -41.51 25.17 -17.13
N ILE A 16 -40.61 25.84 -17.85
CA ILE A 16 -39.21 25.38 -18.05
C ILE A 16 -38.53 25.09 -16.70
N LEU A 17 -38.73 25.98 -15.72
CA LEU A 17 -38.20 25.80 -14.36
C LEU A 17 -38.82 24.62 -13.62
N ASN A 18 -40.12 24.37 -13.79
CA ASN A 18 -40.81 23.23 -13.16
C ASN A 18 -40.37 21.90 -13.79
N THR A 19 -40.05 21.92 -15.09
CA THR A 19 -39.55 20.74 -15.82
C THR A 19 -38.10 20.44 -15.44
N LEU A 20 -37.27 21.48 -15.28
CA LEU A 20 -35.91 21.34 -14.75
C LEU A 20 -35.92 20.81 -13.32
N PHE A 21 -36.80 21.35 -12.48
CA PHE A 21 -36.99 20.89 -11.11
C PHE A 21 -37.47 19.44 -11.04
N PHE A 22 -38.39 19.05 -11.92
CA PHE A 22 -38.82 17.66 -12.07
C PHE A 22 -37.68 16.73 -12.47
N ALA A 23 -36.85 17.13 -13.44
CA ALA A 23 -35.69 16.34 -13.87
C ALA A 23 -34.65 16.19 -12.75
N LEU A 24 -34.40 17.27 -11.98
CA LEU A 24 -33.48 17.27 -10.85
C LEU A 24 -33.98 16.41 -9.69
N ALA A 25 -35.26 16.50 -9.34
CA ALA A 25 -35.86 15.70 -8.28
C ALA A 25 -35.90 14.21 -8.65
N ALA A 26 -36.27 13.88 -9.90
CA ALA A 26 -36.20 12.51 -10.41
C ALA A 26 -34.76 11.95 -10.39
N PHE A 27 -33.76 12.78 -10.68
CA PHE A 27 -32.33 12.43 -10.59
C PHE A 27 -31.88 12.18 -9.15
N MET A 28 -32.31 13.03 -8.21
CA MET A 28 -32.05 12.87 -6.77
C MET A 28 -32.90 11.78 -6.10
N GLN A 29 -33.69 11.00 -6.88
CA GLN A 29 -34.64 9.99 -6.37
C GLN A 29 -35.67 10.57 -5.39
N GLN A 30 -35.94 11.87 -5.48
CA GLN A 30 -36.94 12.57 -4.71
C GLN A 30 -38.27 12.58 -5.48
N GLY A 31 -39.36 12.28 -4.77
CA GLY A 31 -40.71 12.33 -5.34
C GLY A 31 -41.14 13.77 -5.65
N VAL A 32 -41.95 13.94 -6.70
CA VAL A 32 -42.53 15.24 -7.08
C VAL A 32 -44.04 15.10 -7.23
N ASP A 33 -44.78 16.09 -6.74
CA ASP A 33 -46.26 16.06 -6.68
C ASP A 33 -46.97 16.21 -8.04
N PHE A 34 -46.22 16.36 -9.14
CA PHE A 34 -46.79 16.54 -10.49
C PHE A 34 -46.18 15.56 -11.51
N ILE A 35 -47.05 14.72 -12.07
CA ILE A 35 -46.69 13.66 -13.03
C ILE A 35 -47.19 14.04 -14.43
N PRO A 36 -46.40 13.83 -15.50
CA PRO A 36 -46.87 14.07 -16.86
C PRO A 36 -48.11 13.22 -17.19
N ARG A 37 -49.19 13.90 -17.60
CA ARG A 37 -50.47 13.25 -17.95
C ARG A 37 -50.47 12.61 -19.33
N SER A 38 -49.64 13.09 -20.26
CA SER A 38 -49.54 12.59 -21.64
C SER A 38 -48.70 11.30 -21.72
N ILE A 39 -49.07 10.40 -22.66
CA ILE A 39 -48.36 9.13 -22.89
C ILE A 39 -46.90 9.38 -23.28
N SER A 40 -46.65 10.34 -24.18
CA SER A 40 -45.30 10.72 -24.60
C SER A 40 -44.44 11.27 -23.44
N GLY A 41 -45.05 12.04 -22.53
CA GLY A 41 -44.36 12.56 -21.34
C GLY A 41 -44.00 11.46 -20.33
N ARG A 42 -44.82 10.42 -20.21
CA ARG A 42 -44.52 9.25 -19.38
C ARG A 42 -43.36 8.42 -19.93
N LEU A 43 -43.27 8.26 -21.26
CA LEU A 43 -42.14 7.55 -21.88
C LEU A 43 -40.82 8.29 -21.64
N VAL A 44 -40.79 9.61 -21.85
CA VAL A 44 -39.60 10.44 -21.60
C VAL A 44 -39.19 10.40 -20.12
N ALA A 45 -40.15 10.49 -19.20
CA ALA A 45 -39.88 10.37 -17.77
C ALA A 45 -39.34 8.97 -17.39
N GLY A 46 -39.86 7.90 -18.00
CA GLY A 46 -39.38 6.53 -17.79
C GLY A 46 -37.95 6.31 -18.27
N VAL A 47 -37.61 6.82 -19.47
CA VAL A 47 -36.24 6.77 -20.01
C VAL A 47 -35.28 7.58 -19.14
N TRP A 48 -35.69 8.78 -18.72
CA TRP A 48 -34.90 9.64 -17.83
C TRP A 48 -34.67 8.99 -16.45
N TRP A 49 -35.69 8.34 -15.91
CA TRP A 49 -35.60 7.62 -14.65
C TRP A 49 -34.66 6.42 -14.75
N TYR A 50 -34.74 5.65 -15.83
CA TYR A 50 -33.82 4.52 -16.07
C TYR A 50 -32.36 4.98 -16.23
N PHE A 51 -32.13 6.06 -16.99
CA PHE A 51 -30.82 6.70 -17.11
C PHE A 51 -30.27 7.14 -15.75
N SER A 52 -31.11 7.79 -14.94
CA SER A 52 -30.74 8.25 -13.60
C SER A 52 -30.40 7.08 -12.66
N MET A 53 -31.14 5.97 -12.71
CA MET A 53 -30.82 4.76 -11.94
C MET A 53 -29.44 4.19 -12.31
N ILE A 54 -29.12 4.07 -13.61
CA ILE A 54 -27.82 3.56 -14.06
C ILE A 54 -26.68 4.46 -13.56
N LEU A 55 -26.86 5.78 -13.65
CA LEU A 55 -25.85 6.75 -13.23
C LEU A 55 -25.60 6.68 -11.72
N VAL A 56 -26.67 6.68 -10.90
CA VAL A 56 -26.55 6.56 -9.45
C VAL A 56 -25.93 5.22 -9.07
N SER A 57 -26.38 4.11 -9.64
CA SER A 57 -25.79 2.79 -9.36
C SER A 57 -24.30 2.73 -9.72
N SER A 58 -23.89 3.29 -10.85
CA SER A 58 -22.48 3.31 -11.26
C SER A 58 -21.61 4.16 -10.33
N TYR A 59 -22.13 5.32 -9.91
CA TYR A 59 -21.46 6.18 -8.94
C TYR A 59 -21.35 5.51 -7.56
N THR A 60 -22.45 4.95 -7.05
CA THR A 60 -22.46 4.22 -5.78
C THR A 60 -21.53 3.01 -5.81
N ALA A 61 -21.45 2.27 -6.92
CA ALA A 61 -20.53 1.14 -7.08
C ALA A 61 -19.06 1.59 -7.05
N ASN A 62 -18.70 2.65 -7.77
CA ASN A 62 -17.34 3.18 -7.75
C ASN A 62 -16.95 3.75 -6.38
N LEU A 63 -17.88 4.46 -5.73
CA LEU A 63 -17.68 4.96 -4.37
C LEU A 63 -17.51 3.83 -3.36
N ALA A 64 -18.34 2.77 -3.43
CA ALA A 64 -18.21 1.60 -2.58
C ALA A 64 -16.89 0.87 -2.83
N ALA A 65 -16.44 0.76 -4.08
CA ALA A 65 -15.14 0.22 -4.41
C ALA A 65 -14.01 1.06 -3.77
N PHE A 66 -14.09 2.39 -3.84
CA PHE A 66 -13.10 3.26 -3.19
C PHE A 66 -13.12 3.13 -1.65
N LEU A 67 -14.30 3.09 -1.03
CA LEU A 67 -14.44 3.01 0.43
C LEU A 67 -13.99 1.65 0.99
N THR A 68 -14.15 0.58 0.22
CA THR A 68 -13.72 -0.77 0.62
C THR A 68 -12.23 -1.00 0.35
N VAL A 69 -11.67 -0.35 -0.67
CA VAL A 69 -10.24 -0.45 -0.98
C VAL A 69 -9.45 0.51 -0.08
N LYS A 70 -9.03 0.01 1.07
CA LYS A 70 -7.90 0.59 1.80
C LYS A 70 -6.61 0.22 1.05
N ARG A 71 -6.15 1.07 0.14
CA ARG A 71 -4.78 0.91 -0.38
C ARG A 71 -3.82 1.22 0.76
N MET A 72 -3.03 0.22 1.18
CA MET A 72 -1.79 0.48 1.91
C MET A 72 -0.83 1.15 0.92
N VAL A 73 -1.00 2.46 0.71
CA VAL A 73 -0.04 3.23 -0.08
C VAL A 73 1.09 3.58 0.87
N THR A 74 2.23 2.92 0.73
CA THR A 74 3.44 3.39 1.37
C THR A 74 3.86 4.67 0.66
N PRO A 75 4.20 5.75 1.38
CA PRO A 75 4.66 6.98 0.77
C PRO A 75 6.01 6.81 0.04
N ILE A 76 6.70 5.69 0.28
CA ILE A 76 7.99 5.35 -0.29
C ILE A 76 7.88 3.95 -0.93
N GLU A 77 8.26 3.84 -2.21
CA GLU A 77 8.36 2.56 -2.92
C GLU A 77 9.81 2.10 -3.08
N SER A 78 10.76 3.05 -3.10
CA SER A 78 12.16 2.81 -3.43
C SER A 78 13.14 3.55 -2.49
N VAL A 79 14.40 3.10 -2.46
CA VAL A 79 15.45 3.77 -1.68
C VAL A 79 15.86 5.10 -2.32
N GLU A 80 15.67 5.23 -3.64
CA GLU A 80 15.82 6.47 -4.38
C GLU A 80 14.86 7.55 -3.87
N ASP A 81 13.60 7.18 -3.63
CA ASP A 81 12.60 8.11 -3.12
C ASP A 81 12.92 8.51 -1.68
N LEU A 82 13.37 7.56 -0.85
CA LEU A 82 13.85 7.82 0.51
C LEU A 82 15.01 8.82 0.53
N ALA A 83 15.93 8.75 -0.44
CA ALA A 83 17.09 9.64 -0.54
C ALA A 83 16.76 11.03 -1.12
N ARG A 84 15.66 11.16 -1.87
CA ARG A 84 15.18 12.45 -2.43
C ARG A 84 14.50 13.31 -1.38
N GLN A 85 13.73 12.69 -0.50
CA GLN A 85 12.98 13.35 0.57
C GLN A 85 13.80 13.46 1.87
N THR A 86 13.35 14.32 2.80
CA THR A 86 14.00 14.55 4.10
C THR A 86 13.04 14.49 5.29
N GLU A 87 11.77 14.16 5.05
CA GLU A 87 10.71 14.04 6.07
C GLU A 87 10.91 12.77 6.89
N ILE A 88 11.05 11.63 6.21
CA ILE A 88 11.36 10.33 6.81
C ILE A 88 12.88 10.23 6.97
N LYS A 89 13.33 10.20 8.22
CA LYS A 89 14.73 9.97 8.58
C LYS A 89 15.10 8.52 8.31
N TYR A 90 16.36 8.24 8.02
CA TYR A 90 16.83 6.88 7.87
C TYR A 90 18.23 6.68 8.43
N GLY A 91 18.51 5.48 8.91
CA GLY A 91 19.80 5.17 9.52
C GLY A 91 20.11 3.67 9.63
N VAL A 92 21.27 3.40 10.19
CA VAL A 92 21.90 2.08 10.30
C VAL A 92 22.46 1.85 11.70
N VAL A 93 22.85 0.60 12.00
CA VAL A 93 23.58 0.27 13.24
C VAL A 93 24.97 0.87 13.23
N ARG A 94 25.36 1.51 14.33
CA ARG A 94 26.69 2.10 14.52
C ARG A 94 27.77 1.01 14.57
N GLY A 95 28.80 1.16 13.75
CA GLY A 95 29.88 0.18 13.61
C GLY A 95 29.48 -1.11 12.88
N GLY A 96 28.28 -1.15 12.28
CA GLY A 96 27.79 -2.32 11.53
C GLY A 96 28.35 -2.40 10.10
N SER A 97 28.25 -3.59 9.50
CA SER A 97 28.63 -3.85 8.10
C SER A 97 27.88 -2.95 7.11
N THR A 98 26.61 -2.65 7.39
CA THR A 98 25.77 -1.75 6.59
C THR A 98 26.27 -0.31 6.64
N GLN A 99 26.81 0.17 7.78
CA GLN A 99 27.42 1.49 7.86
C GLN A 99 28.66 1.57 6.97
N THR A 100 29.56 0.60 7.11
CA THR A 100 30.79 0.54 6.29
C THR A 100 30.46 0.40 4.80
N PHE A 101 29.35 -0.25 4.44
CA PHE A 101 28.87 -0.32 3.06
C PHE A 101 28.55 1.06 2.49
N PHE A 102 27.79 1.89 3.21
CA PHE A 102 27.47 3.26 2.76
C PHE A 102 28.70 4.17 2.74
N GLU A 103 29.60 4.02 3.71
CA GLU A 103 30.85 4.78 3.80
C GLU A 103 31.79 4.50 2.61
N LYS A 104 31.90 3.23 2.19
CA LYS A 104 32.80 2.80 1.11
C LYS A 104 32.12 2.68 -0.26
N SER A 105 30.87 3.11 -0.38
CA SER A 105 30.13 2.94 -1.63
C SER A 105 30.59 3.93 -2.71
N ASP A 106 30.76 3.43 -3.93
CA ASP A 106 31.07 4.25 -5.11
C ASP A 106 29.81 4.79 -5.82
N VAL A 107 28.62 4.33 -5.41
CA VAL A 107 27.36 4.74 -6.03
C VAL A 107 26.93 6.10 -5.50
N LYS A 108 26.75 7.08 -6.40
CA LYS A 108 26.37 8.47 -6.05
C LYS A 108 25.16 8.57 -5.13
N LEU A 109 24.15 7.71 -5.32
CA LEU A 109 22.96 7.64 -4.47
C LEU A 109 23.34 7.32 -3.02
N PHE A 110 24.11 6.25 -2.81
CA PHE A 110 24.53 5.79 -1.48
C PHE A 110 25.50 6.77 -0.83
N GLN A 111 26.37 7.43 -1.60
CA GLN A 111 27.22 8.52 -1.10
C GLN A 111 26.39 9.69 -0.56
N ARG A 112 25.32 10.10 -1.29
CA ARG A 112 24.40 11.14 -0.82
C ARG A 112 23.68 10.73 0.46
N MET A 113 23.21 9.48 0.53
CA MET A 113 22.60 8.93 1.74
C MET A 113 23.59 8.90 2.91
N TRP A 114 24.85 8.54 2.65
CA TRP A 114 25.91 8.56 3.64
C TRP A 114 26.19 9.96 4.17
N THR A 115 26.30 10.96 3.29
CA THR A 115 26.46 12.37 3.70
C THR A 115 25.29 12.84 4.57
N TYR A 116 24.06 12.45 4.23
CA TYR A 116 22.87 12.74 5.05
C TYR A 116 22.98 12.11 6.44
N MET A 117 23.35 10.82 6.52
CA MET A 117 23.51 10.13 7.80
C MET A 117 24.66 10.69 8.63
N GLN A 118 25.77 11.05 8.01
CA GLN A 118 26.94 11.61 8.69
C GLN A 118 26.66 12.96 9.35
N GLN A 119 25.76 13.76 8.77
CA GLN A 119 25.34 15.06 9.34
C GLN A 119 24.42 14.93 10.56
N ARG A 120 23.88 13.73 10.83
CA ARG A 120 22.83 13.50 11.81
C ARG A 120 23.15 12.32 12.70
N ASP A 121 23.72 12.56 13.88
CA ASP A 121 24.06 11.46 14.78
C ASP A 121 22.81 10.75 15.35
N ASP A 122 21.65 11.43 15.34
CA ASP A 122 20.38 10.89 15.84
C ASP A 122 19.81 9.76 14.98
N VAL A 123 20.32 9.51 13.76
CA VAL A 123 19.81 8.43 12.90
C VAL A 123 20.45 7.08 13.19
N PHE A 124 21.62 7.04 13.82
CA PHE A 124 22.29 5.79 14.16
C PHE A 124 21.67 5.13 15.40
N VAL A 125 21.81 3.81 15.49
CA VAL A 125 21.35 3.00 16.63
C VAL A 125 22.44 2.03 17.07
N ALA A 126 22.42 1.56 18.31
CA ALA A 126 23.45 0.66 18.85
C ALA A 126 23.21 -0.80 18.45
N SER A 127 21.95 -1.22 18.25
CA SER A 127 21.59 -2.59 17.89
C SER A 127 20.43 -2.67 16.90
N ASN A 128 20.24 -3.85 16.31
CA ASN A 128 19.11 -4.11 15.42
C ASN A 128 17.77 -4.01 16.18
N GLU A 129 17.73 -4.49 17.42
CA GLU A 129 16.53 -4.47 18.27
C GLU A 129 16.13 -3.04 18.62
N GLU A 130 17.11 -2.15 18.88
CA GLU A 130 16.87 -0.73 19.08
C GLU A 130 16.34 -0.06 17.81
N GLY A 131 16.96 -0.35 16.65
CA GLY A 131 16.51 0.14 15.35
C GLY A 131 15.06 -0.25 15.04
N ILE A 132 14.71 -1.52 15.25
CA ILE A 132 13.34 -2.03 15.07
C ILE A 132 12.38 -1.33 16.05
N SER A 133 12.75 -1.20 17.33
CA SER A 133 11.92 -0.49 18.32
C SER A 133 11.69 0.97 17.95
N LYS A 134 12.70 1.62 17.38
CA LYS A 134 12.63 3.02 16.94
C LYS A 134 11.68 3.21 15.76
N VAL A 135 11.72 2.31 14.77
CA VAL A 135 10.75 2.28 13.66
C VAL A 135 9.33 2.09 14.18
N ARG A 136 9.13 1.18 15.14
CA ARG A 136 7.80 0.94 15.73
C ARG A 136 7.26 2.15 16.50
N LYS A 137 8.14 2.92 17.14
CA LYS A 137 7.76 4.12 17.91
C LYS A 137 7.55 5.34 17.03
N SER A 138 8.29 5.46 15.93
CA SER A 138 8.29 6.62 15.04
C SER A 138 7.98 6.20 13.61
N LYS A 139 6.84 6.66 13.09
CA LYS A 139 6.44 6.46 11.69
C LYS A 139 7.32 7.24 10.69
N GLU A 140 8.15 8.16 11.18
CA GLU A 140 9.01 9.04 10.38
C GLU A 140 10.47 8.56 10.36
N TYR A 141 10.71 7.28 10.66
CA TYR A 141 12.05 6.69 10.64
C TYR A 141 12.07 5.36 9.90
N ALA A 142 12.96 5.25 8.91
CA ALA A 142 13.24 4.01 8.18
C ALA A 142 14.59 3.43 8.64
N PHE A 143 14.59 2.14 8.99
CA PHE A 143 15.80 1.46 9.43
C PHE A 143 16.34 0.56 8.33
N LEU A 144 17.62 0.76 7.99
CA LEU A 144 18.32 -0.02 6.98
C LEU A 144 19.06 -1.18 7.65
N LEU A 145 18.59 -2.40 7.39
CA LEU A 145 19.12 -3.64 7.95
C LEU A 145 19.25 -4.74 6.89
N GLU A 146 19.91 -5.84 7.24
CA GLU A 146 20.07 -7.01 6.37
C GLU A 146 18.71 -7.63 5.99
N SER A 147 18.58 -8.09 4.74
CA SER A 147 17.31 -8.57 4.18
C SER A 147 16.72 -9.76 4.93
N THR A 148 17.57 -10.65 5.44
CA THR A 148 17.19 -11.84 6.20
C THR A 148 16.53 -11.49 7.54
N LYS A 149 17.10 -10.53 8.27
CA LYS A 149 16.55 -10.02 9.54
C LYS A 149 15.31 -9.17 9.29
N ASN A 150 15.24 -8.43 8.19
CA ASN A 150 14.03 -7.71 7.77
C ASN A 150 12.87 -8.68 7.50
N GLU A 151 13.08 -9.66 6.62
CA GLU A 151 12.09 -10.71 6.31
C GLU A 151 11.66 -11.47 7.57
N TYR A 152 12.61 -11.79 8.45
CA TYR A 152 12.29 -12.46 9.72
C TYR A 152 11.41 -11.59 10.63
N THR A 153 11.71 -10.29 10.76
CA THR A 153 10.99 -9.39 11.67
C THR A 153 9.56 -9.13 11.19
N ASN A 154 9.35 -9.04 9.88
CA ASN A 154 8.03 -8.85 9.27
C ASN A 154 7.06 -10.02 9.52
N GLU A 155 7.60 -11.21 9.79
CA GLU A 155 6.84 -12.44 10.08
C GLU A 155 6.66 -12.68 11.60
N ARG A 156 7.02 -11.70 12.44
CA ARG A 156 6.90 -11.76 13.90
C ARG A 156 5.88 -10.77 14.44
N SER A 157 5.25 -11.13 15.55
CA SER A 157 4.32 -10.25 16.24
C SER A 157 5.01 -8.94 16.66
N PRO A 158 4.37 -7.76 16.54
CA PRO A 158 2.95 -7.53 16.18
C PRO A 158 2.70 -7.24 14.69
N CYS A 159 3.56 -7.70 13.77
CA CYS A 159 3.35 -7.58 12.31
C CYS A 159 3.22 -6.12 11.80
N ASP A 160 3.89 -5.21 12.48
CA ASP A 160 3.87 -3.76 12.30
C ASP A 160 5.04 -3.23 11.47
N THR A 161 5.76 -4.14 10.80
CA THR A 161 6.93 -3.82 9.98
C THR A 161 6.73 -4.36 8.57
N MET A 162 7.37 -3.69 7.61
CA MET A 162 7.40 -4.15 6.23
C MET A 162 8.70 -3.81 5.53
N LYS A 163 9.10 -4.68 4.61
CA LYS A 163 10.19 -4.46 3.66
C LYS A 163 9.69 -3.56 2.52
N ILE A 164 10.44 -2.52 2.23
CA ILE A 164 10.21 -1.60 1.09
C ILE A 164 11.36 -1.76 0.11
N GLY A 165 11.04 -1.82 -1.19
CA GLY A 165 12.02 -1.90 -2.27
C GLY A 165 12.78 -3.23 -2.36
N SER A 166 13.76 -3.26 -3.26
CA SER A 166 14.69 -4.37 -3.46
C SER A 166 15.89 -4.30 -2.50
N ASN A 167 16.64 -5.41 -2.41
CA ASN A 167 17.90 -5.41 -1.67
C ASN A 167 18.90 -4.45 -2.32
N LEU A 168 19.68 -3.74 -1.49
CA LEU A 168 20.69 -2.78 -1.95
C LEU A 168 22.01 -3.42 -2.36
N ASP A 169 22.27 -4.62 -1.82
CA ASP A 169 23.43 -5.42 -2.12
C ASP A 169 23.07 -6.91 -2.19
N SER A 170 24.00 -7.70 -2.70
CA SER A 170 23.91 -9.17 -2.74
C SER A 170 24.96 -9.75 -1.82
N LYS A 171 24.61 -9.91 -0.54
CA LYS A 171 25.45 -10.55 0.48
C LYS A 171 24.86 -11.89 0.88
N GLY A 172 25.74 -12.82 1.27
CA GLY A 172 25.38 -14.14 1.78
C GLY A 172 26.10 -14.44 3.09
N TYR A 173 25.49 -15.29 3.93
CA TYR A 173 26.14 -15.81 5.13
C TYR A 173 27.02 -17.01 4.77
N GLY A 174 28.15 -17.15 5.48
CA GLY A 174 29.06 -18.27 5.34
C GLY A 174 29.55 -18.76 6.69
N ILE A 175 30.03 -20.01 6.74
CA ILE A 175 30.65 -20.59 7.92
C ILE A 175 32.15 -20.27 7.88
N ALA A 176 32.65 -19.60 8.92
CA ALA A 176 34.06 -19.23 9.01
C ALA A 176 34.86 -20.34 9.71
N THR A 177 35.98 -20.74 9.10
CA THR A 177 36.98 -21.64 9.71
C THR A 177 38.33 -20.91 9.83
N PRO A 178 39.19 -21.28 10.79
CA PRO A 178 40.56 -20.77 10.83
C PRO A 178 41.29 -21.01 9.51
N VAL A 179 42.19 -20.09 9.17
CA VAL A 179 43.01 -20.19 7.95
C VAL A 179 43.85 -21.47 8.01
N GLY A 180 43.75 -22.31 6.98
CA GLY A 180 44.46 -23.60 6.91
C GLY A 180 43.76 -24.77 7.62
N SER A 181 42.53 -24.61 8.12
CA SER A 181 41.80 -25.71 8.75
C SER A 181 41.44 -26.82 7.76
N GLU A 182 41.70 -28.08 8.13
CA GLU A 182 41.30 -29.28 7.37
C GLU A 182 39.78 -29.43 7.24
N LEU A 183 39.01 -28.81 8.15
CA LEU A 183 37.55 -28.85 8.15
C LEU A 183 36.93 -28.04 7.01
N ARG A 184 37.68 -27.10 6.42
CA ARG A 184 37.17 -26.17 5.41
C ARG A 184 36.55 -26.92 4.23
N GLU A 185 37.25 -27.95 3.73
CA GLU A 185 36.82 -28.69 2.55
C GLU A 185 35.60 -29.57 2.86
N ALA A 186 35.65 -30.31 3.97
CA ALA A 186 34.55 -31.16 4.41
C ALA A 186 33.26 -30.35 4.65
N ILE A 187 33.35 -29.17 5.28
CA ILE A 187 32.21 -28.28 5.50
C ILE A 187 31.68 -27.73 4.18
N ASN A 188 32.55 -27.35 3.25
CA ASN A 188 32.13 -26.82 1.95
C ASN A 188 31.33 -27.85 1.14
N ILE A 189 31.81 -29.10 1.08
CA ILE A 189 31.11 -30.20 0.41
C ILE A 189 29.74 -30.46 1.07
N ALA A 190 29.69 -30.51 2.40
CA ALA A 190 28.43 -30.72 3.12
C ALA A 190 27.41 -29.60 2.86
N ILE A 191 27.85 -28.34 2.75
CA ILE A 191 26.96 -27.21 2.41
C ILE A 191 26.42 -27.35 0.99
N LEU A 192 27.24 -27.77 0.03
CA LEU A 192 26.81 -27.99 -1.35
C LEU A 192 25.76 -29.10 -1.42
N GLU A 193 25.99 -30.23 -0.75
CA GLU A 193 25.02 -31.34 -0.68
C GLU A 193 23.68 -30.89 -0.09
N MET A 194 23.69 -30.17 1.03
CA MET A 194 22.47 -29.60 1.66
C MET A 194 21.77 -28.53 0.80
N SER A 195 22.48 -27.93 -0.15
CA SER A 195 21.90 -26.97 -1.09
C SER A 195 21.26 -27.68 -2.28
N GLU A 196 21.88 -28.75 -2.79
CA GLU A 196 21.40 -29.54 -3.93
C GLU A 196 20.17 -30.37 -3.57
N ASP A 197 20.15 -30.97 -2.38
CA ASP A 197 19.03 -31.78 -1.89
C ASP A 197 17.82 -30.92 -1.40
N GLY A 198 18.01 -29.60 -1.31
CA GLY A 198 17.00 -28.65 -0.85
C GLY A 198 16.83 -28.55 0.67
N THR A 199 17.69 -29.21 1.47
CA THR A 199 17.66 -29.16 2.94
C THR A 199 17.75 -27.72 3.45
N LEU A 200 18.62 -26.87 2.88
CA LEU A 200 18.71 -25.46 3.24
C LEU A 200 17.42 -24.69 2.99
N ASN A 201 16.74 -24.95 1.88
CA ASN A 201 15.45 -24.32 1.54
C ASN A 201 14.35 -24.75 2.51
N ASN A 202 14.31 -26.04 2.86
CA ASN A 202 13.38 -26.57 3.85
C ASN A 202 13.61 -25.97 5.23
N LEU A 203 14.88 -25.81 5.64
CA LEU A 203 15.24 -25.13 6.89
C LEU A 203 14.81 -23.65 6.87
N LYS A 204 15.08 -22.92 5.79
CA LYS A 204 14.62 -21.54 5.64
C LYS A 204 13.11 -21.45 5.79
N LYS A 205 12.37 -22.29 5.09
CA LYS A 205 10.90 -22.32 5.16
C LYS A 205 10.40 -22.59 6.58
N LYS A 206 10.97 -23.59 7.24
CA LYS A 206 10.63 -23.98 8.61
C LYS A 206 10.83 -22.85 9.63
N TRP A 207 11.92 -22.09 9.51
CA TRP A 207 12.29 -21.09 10.51
C TRP A 207 11.74 -19.68 10.22
N TRP A 208 11.46 -19.34 8.95
CA TRP A 208 10.90 -18.03 8.57
C TRP A 208 9.38 -18.06 8.38
N TYR A 209 8.83 -19.05 7.68
CA TYR A 209 7.43 -19.00 7.21
C TYR A 209 6.52 -19.94 7.99
N ASP A 210 6.92 -21.20 8.20
CA ASP A 210 6.08 -22.17 8.91
C ASP A 210 5.88 -21.81 10.39
N ARG A 211 6.80 -21.00 10.94
CA ARG A 211 6.76 -20.46 12.31
C ARG A 211 6.44 -18.96 12.33
N SER A 212 5.82 -18.44 11.28
CA SER A 212 5.36 -17.05 11.24
C SER A 212 4.24 -16.85 12.27
N GLU A 213 4.36 -15.77 13.03
CA GLU A 213 3.34 -15.32 13.98
C GLU A 213 2.33 -14.39 13.30
N CYS A 214 2.64 -13.95 12.08
CA CYS A 214 1.83 -13.03 11.29
C CYS A 214 0.92 -13.81 10.35
N HIS A 215 -0.28 -14.14 10.81
CA HIS A 215 -1.30 -14.72 9.94
C HIS A 215 -1.93 -13.62 9.08
N SER A 216 -2.25 -13.93 7.83
CA SER A 216 -2.67 -13.02 6.76
C SER A 216 -3.99 -12.27 6.99
N ASP A 217 -4.56 -12.29 8.19
CA ASP A 217 -5.77 -11.57 8.57
C ASP A 217 -5.51 -10.28 9.37
N THR A 218 -4.29 -10.06 9.88
CA THR A 218 -3.96 -8.78 10.53
C THR A 218 -3.50 -7.79 9.47
N THR A 219 -4.38 -6.84 9.17
CA THR A 219 -4.12 -5.67 8.32
C THR A 219 -2.76 -5.07 8.70
N LYS A 220 -1.76 -5.21 7.82
CA LYS A 220 -0.45 -4.59 8.02
C LYS A 220 -0.66 -3.09 8.12
N VAL A 221 -0.32 -2.50 9.26
CA VAL A 221 -0.39 -1.05 9.46
C VAL A 221 0.95 -0.48 9.04
N CYS A 222 0.97 0.22 7.91
CA CYS A 222 2.05 1.12 7.52
C CYS A 222 2.01 2.42 8.36
#